data_AF-A0A8S3INC8-F1
#
_entry.id   AF-A0A8S3INC8-F1
#
_cell.length_a   1.000
_cell.length_b   1.000
_cell.length_c   1.000
_cell.angle_alpha   90.00
_cell.angle_beta   90.00
_cell.angle_gamma   90.00
#
_symmetry.space_group_name_H-M   'P 1'
#
loop_
_entity.id
_entity.type
_entity.pdbx_description
1 polymer ?
#
loop_
_entity_poly.entity_id
_entity_poly.type
_entity_poly.pdbx_seq_one_letter_code
_entity_poly.pdbx_strand_id
1 'polypeptide(L)'
;MNEGNEKAQLIFIDNGEITEIHVNSIQPLISKFSDRPAQALACTLAQILPFTQNDKCGWNRRACMSLENAMKNERLSTGNVLLKVTVAENNQ
;
A
#
# COMPACT_ATOMS: atom_id res chain seq x y z
N MET A 1 11.77 -24.27 -23.74
CA MET A 1 11.01 -23.01 -23.58
C MET A 1 11.01 -22.73 -22.08
N ASN A 2 11.52 -21.57 -21.64
CA ASN A 2 11.68 -21.24 -20.22
C ASN A 2 10.32 -20.78 -19.65
N GLU A 3 9.38 -21.70 -19.49
CA GLU A 3 8.06 -21.43 -18.96
C GLU A 3 8.09 -21.62 -17.44
N GLY A 4 8.09 -20.51 -16.69
CA GLY A 4 8.00 -20.57 -15.22
C GLY A 4 8.59 -19.40 -14.45
N ASN A 5 9.38 -18.54 -15.10
CA ASN A 5 10.06 -17.44 -14.39
C ASN A 5 9.50 -16.04 -14.70
N GLU A 6 8.40 -15.95 -15.46
CA GLU A 6 7.74 -14.67 -15.69
C GLU A 6 6.98 -14.25 -14.43
N LYS A 7 7.20 -12.99 -14.04
CA LYS A 7 6.59 -12.37 -12.89
C LYS A 7 5.83 -11.12 -13.30
N ALA A 8 4.77 -10.83 -12.57
CA ALA A 8 3.97 -9.63 -12.73
C ALA A 8 3.94 -8.84 -11.42
N GLN A 9 4.03 -7.52 -11.55
CA GLN A 9 3.74 -6.59 -10.47
C GLN A 9 2.22 -6.34 -10.42
N LEU A 10 1.62 -6.42 -9.24
CA LEU A 10 0.19 -6.20 -9.04
C LEU A 10 -0.09 -5.38 -7.77
N ILE A 11 -1.33 -4.89 -7.68
CA ILE A 11 -1.85 -4.20 -6.50
C ILE A 11 -3.06 -4.97 -5.97
N PHE A 12 -3.06 -5.29 -4.68
CA PHE A 12 -4.24 -5.80 -3.99
C PHE A 12 -5.20 -4.66 -3.67
N ILE A 13 -6.23 -4.50 -4.50
CA ILE A 13 -7.15 -3.35 -4.47
C ILE A 13 -7.93 -3.18 -3.16
N ASP A 14 -7.99 -4.20 -2.31
CA ASP A 14 -8.71 -4.15 -1.03
C ASP A 14 -7.83 -3.74 0.15
N ASN A 15 -6.50 -3.76 0.01
CA ASN A 15 -5.58 -3.35 1.08
C ASN A 15 -4.45 -2.41 0.61
N GLY A 16 -4.37 -2.10 -0.69
CA GLY A 16 -3.41 -1.17 -1.29
C GLY A 16 -1.98 -1.70 -1.38
N GLU A 17 -1.73 -2.98 -1.10
CA GLU A 17 -0.41 -3.58 -1.14
C GLU A 17 0.06 -3.85 -2.57
N ILE A 18 1.32 -3.50 -2.86
CA ILE A 18 1.97 -3.74 -4.14
C ILE A 18 2.93 -4.91 -3.95
N THR A 19 2.85 -5.92 -4.81
CA THR A 19 3.73 -7.10 -4.76
C THR A 19 4.11 -7.59 -6.15
N GLU A 20 5.15 -8.42 -6.22
CA GLU A 20 5.54 -9.16 -7.41
C GLU A 20 5.25 -10.65 -7.19
N ILE A 21 4.50 -11.29 -8.10
CA ILE A 21 4.21 -12.73 -8.05
C ILE A 21 4.45 -13.39 -9.40
N HIS A 22 4.58 -14.72 -9.42
CA HIS A 22 4.64 -15.49 -10.67
C HIS A 22 3.32 -15.41 -11.42
N VAL A 23 3.38 -15.27 -12.75
CA VAL A 23 2.17 -15.18 -13.60
C VAL A 23 1.29 -16.42 -13.45
N ASN A 24 1.89 -17.59 -13.24
CA ASN A 24 1.18 -18.86 -13.01
C ASN A 24 0.34 -18.88 -11.72
N SER A 25 0.54 -17.92 -10.82
CA SER A 25 -0.25 -17.75 -9.61
C SER A 25 -1.45 -16.81 -9.80
N ILE A 26 -1.62 -16.20 -10.98
CA ILE A 26 -2.73 -15.29 -11.29
C ILE A 26 -3.90 -16.10 -11.87
N GLN A 27 -5.12 -15.78 -11.42
CA GLN A 27 -6.35 -16.42 -11.88
C GLN A 27 -7.37 -15.35 -12.32
N PRO A 28 -8.26 -15.66 -13.28
CA PRO A 28 -9.34 -14.76 -13.66
C PRO A 28 -10.24 -14.39 -12.47
N LEU A 29 -10.63 -13.12 -12.36
CA LEU A 29 -11.54 -12.66 -11.32
C LEU A 29 -12.97 -13.16 -11.62
N ILE A 30 -13.54 -13.93 -10.71
CA ILE A 30 -14.92 -14.42 -10.82
C ILE A 30 -15.88 -13.26 -10.52
N SER A 31 -16.92 -13.07 -11.35
CA SER A 31 -17.84 -11.94 -11.29
C SER A 31 -18.45 -11.66 -9.91
N LYS A 32 -18.77 -12.70 -9.13
CA LYS A 32 -19.28 -12.56 -7.75
C LYS A 32 -18.34 -11.80 -6.80
N PHE A 33 -17.06 -11.69 -7.15
CA PHE A 33 -16.05 -10.94 -6.39
C PHE A 33 -15.81 -9.52 -6.94
N SER A 34 -16.36 -9.18 -8.11
CA SER A 34 -16.23 -7.84 -8.72
C SER A 34 -17.39 -6.89 -8.39
N ASP A 35 -18.43 -7.36 -7.70
CA ASP A 35 -19.61 -6.53 -7.40
C ASP A 35 -19.35 -5.45 -6.34
N ARG A 36 -18.27 -5.60 -5.56
CA ARG A 36 -17.86 -4.62 -4.55
C ARG A 36 -16.78 -3.70 -5.12
N PRO A 37 -16.82 -2.39 -4.82
CA PRO A 37 -15.73 -1.50 -5.20
C PRO A 37 -14.44 -1.90 -4.48
N ALA A 38 -13.30 -1.54 -5.05
CA ALA A 38 -12.01 -1.63 -4.36
C ALA A 38 -12.10 -0.94 -2.98
N GLN A 39 -11.65 -1.63 -1.93
CA GLN A 39 -11.79 -1.12 -0.55
C GLN A 39 -10.61 -0.24 -0.11
N ALA A 40 -9.44 -0.35 -0.74
CA ALA A 40 -8.30 0.48 -0.40
C ALA A 40 -8.41 1.86 -1.06
N LEU A 41 -8.33 2.90 -0.23
CA LEU A 41 -8.24 4.28 -0.69
C LEU A 41 -6.81 4.77 -0.51
N ALA A 42 -6.19 5.21 -1.60
CA ALA A 42 -4.91 5.90 -1.54
C ALA A 42 -5.11 7.30 -0.96
N CYS A 43 -4.48 7.58 0.17
CA CYS A 43 -4.65 8.82 0.92
C CYS A 43 -3.30 9.40 1.36
N THR A 44 -3.29 10.70 1.66
CA THR A 44 -2.16 11.40 2.27
C THR A 44 -2.64 12.17 3.49
N LEU A 45 -1.71 12.48 4.42
CA LEU A 45 -2.03 13.36 5.53
C LEU A 45 -2.11 14.80 5.04
N ALA A 46 -3.29 15.40 5.16
CA ALA A 46 -3.49 16.80 4.81
C ALA A 46 -2.63 17.70 5.69
N GLN A 47 -2.10 18.78 5.11
CA GLN A 47 -1.35 19.83 5.81
C GLN A 47 0.00 19.39 6.42
N ILE A 48 0.49 18.20 6.11
CA ILE A 48 1.81 17.74 6.55
C ILE A 48 2.68 17.45 5.32
N LEU A 49 3.90 17.97 5.34
CA LEU A 49 4.91 17.74 4.31
C LEU A 49 6.19 17.18 4.95
N PRO A 50 6.99 16.39 4.21
CA PRO A 50 8.26 15.89 4.74
C PRO A 50 9.20 17.03 5.06
N PHE A 51 9.84 16.98 6.24
CA PHE A 51 10.92 17.89 6.57
C PHE A 51 12.19 17.48 5.81
N THR A 52 12.54 18.23 4.76
CA THR A 52 13.74 18.00 3.96
C THR A 52 14.91 18.78 4.54
N GLN A 53 15.93 18.07 5.02
CA GLN A 53 17.24 18.66 5.36
C GLN A 53 18.28 18.04 4.41
N ASN A 54 18.99 18.88 3.67
CA ASN A 54 20.06 18.50 2.73
C ASN A 54 19.61 17.68 1.49
N ASP A 55 18.72 18.25 0.66
CA ASP A 55 18.34 17.76 -0.69
C ASP A 55 17.77 16.33 -0.79
N LYS A 56 17.55 15.64 0.34
CA LYS A 56 16.79 14.40 0.36
C LYS A 56 15.29 14.72 0.37
N CYS A 57 14.66 14.52 -0.80
CA CYS A 57 13.21 14.57 -0.96
C CYS A 57 12.58 13.31 -0.33
N GLY A 58 11.67 13.48 0.64
CA GLY A 58 10.83 12.39 1.14
C GLY A 58 10.69 12.31 2.67
N TRP A 59 9.71 11.52 3.12
CA TRP A 59 9.49 11.24 4.54
C TRP A 59 10.65 10.42 5.10
N ASN A 60 11.27 10.90 6.19
CA ASN A 60 12.30 10.12 6.85
C ASN A 60 11.69 8.93 7.60
N ARG A 61 12.50 7.87 7.82
CA ARG A 61 12.06 6.63 8.47
C ARG A 61 11.39 6.86 9.83
N ARG A 62 11.86 7.85 10.62
CA ARG A 62 11.25 8.17 11.92
C ARG A 62 9.83 8.68 11.77
N ALA A 63 9.59 9.58 10.81
CA ALA A 63 8.24 10.08 10.52
C ALA A 63 7.29 8.95 10.10
N CYS A 64 7.74 8.04 9.21
CA CYS A 64 6.95 6.88 8.80
C CYS A 64 6.63 5.95 9.98
N MET A 65 7.62 5.59 10.80
CA MET A 65 7.42 4.73 11.98
C MET A 65 6.51 5.39 13.03
N SER A 66 6.61 6.69 13.23
CA SER A 66 5.72 7.43 14.13
C SER A 66 4.26 7.35 13.68
N LEU A 67 4.01 7.50 12.37
CA LEU A 67 2.67 7.37 11.82
C LEU A 67 2.14 5.94 11.95
N GLU A 68 2.95 4.94 11.60
CA GLU A 68 2.59 3.53 11.77
C GLU A 68 2.21 3.20 13.21
N ASN A 69 3.00 3.66 14.18
CA ASN A 69 2.74 3.40 15.60
C ASN A 69 1.48 4.11 16.11
N ALA A 70 1.22 5.35 15.65
CA ALA A 70 -0.02 6.05 15.97
C ALA A 70 -1.25 5.32 15.42
N MET A 71 -1.12 4.75 14.21
CA MET A 71 -2.24 4.07 13.54
C MET A 71 -2.51 2.64 14.03
N LYS A 72 -1.55 1.96 14.67
CA LYS A 72 -1.71 0.58 15.16
C LYS A 72 -2.85 0.39 16.17
N ASN A 73 -3.38 1.46 16.77
CA ASN A 73 -4.32 1.39 17.89
C ASN A 73 -5.61 2.21 17.74
N GLU A 74 -5.89 2.81 16.58
CA GLU A 74 -7.07 3.69 16.45
C GLU A 74 -8.00 3.26 15.30
N ARG A 75 -9.22 2.86 15.68
CA ARG A 75 -10.39 3.02 14.79
C ARG A 75 -10.70 4.51 14.79
N LEU A 76 -10.48 5.18 13.66
CA LEU A 76 -10.92 6.57 13.54
C LEU A 76 -12.44 6.64 13.67
N SER A 77 -12.92 7.69 14.33
CA SER A 77 -14.32 7.87 14.79
C SER A 77 -15.37 8.02 13.67
N THR A 78 -14.99 7.81 12.41
CA THR A 78 -15.88 7.86 11.25
C THR A 78 -15.85 6.53 10.49
N GLY A 79 -16.64 5.56 10.97
CA GLY A 79 -16.86 4.28 10.30
C GLY A 79 -15.71 3.27 10.48
N ASN A 80 -15.94 2.03 10.02
CA ASN A 80 -14.95 0.94 10.08
C ASN A 80 -13.82 1.16 9.06
N VAL A 81 -13.06 2.24 9.17
CA VAL A 81 -11.89 2.52 8.33
C VAL A 81 -10.65 2.05 9.07
N LEU A 82 -9.98 1.03 8.52
CA LEU A 82 -8.65 0.63 8.94
C LEU A 82 -7.65 1.44 8.10
N LEU A 83 -6.86 2.29 8.74
CA LEU A 83 -5.73 2.92 8.09
C LEU A 83 -4.55 1.93 8.09
N LYS A 84 -3.96 1.66 6.92
CA LYS A 84 -2.68 0.94 6.77
C LYS A 84 -1.67 1.90 6.16
N VAL A 85 -0.53 2.12 6.83
CA VAL A 85 0.61 2.77 6.18
C VAL A 85 1.36 1.70 5.42
N THR A 86 1.52 1.90 4.11
CA THR A 86 2.48 1.13 3.31
C THR A 86 3.65 2.05 3.03
N VAL A 87 4.78 1.82 3.68
CA VAL A 87 6.03 2.48 3.31
C VAL A 87 6.57 1.75 2.09
N ALA A 88 6.58 2.42 0.94
CA ALA A 88 7.32 1.93 -0.22
C ALA A 88 8.81 2.02 0.14
N GLU A 89 9.42 0.89 0.49
CA GLU A 89 10.88 0.79 0.55
C GLU A 89 11.40 0.91 -0.88
N ASN A 90 11.78 2.12 -1.27
CA ASN A 90 12.57 2.32 -2.48
C ASN A 90 13.96 1.74 -2.19
N ASN A 91 14.19 0.49 -2.58
CA ASN A 91 15.53 -0.07 -2.69
C ASN A 91 16.28 0.74 -3.75
N GLN A 92 17.11 1.68 -3.30
CA GLN A 92 18.18 2.27 -4.10
C GLN A 92 19.36 1.31 -4.16
#